data_AF-A0A917QDL5-F1
#
_entry.id   AF-A0A917QDL5-F1
#
_cell.length_a   1.000
_cell.length_b   1.000
_cell.length_c   1.000
_cell.angle_alpha   90.00
_cell.angle_beta   90.00
_cell.angle_gamma   90.00
#
_symmetry.space_group_name_H-M   'P 1'
#
loop_
_entity.id
_entity.type
_entity.pdbx_description
1 polymer ?
#
loop_
_entity_poly.entity_id
_entity_poly.type
_entity_poly.pdbx_seq_one_letter_code
_entity_poly.pdbx_strand_id
1 'polypeptide(L)'
;MNVDDLYGPCYLSDSVVVGERCVLGYPKEARIRAAQQGRRSAGAPVLIGDRALLFNHVIVNEGTTVGADSVVEDRARLGYDCVVGDRVRIAHGAYLGDRVRVGDDCCVAGFVCDAAVIGDRSTVMGELVHEYSRPDLGWWGVDESAPVVESDAVVGFGARVVGGVRIGSRSYIAAGAIVSRDVPEGQVVTGVNIHVPLENWTGERLSTLIRVWRSPTPPEST
;
A
#
# COMPACT_ATOMS: atom_id res chain seq x y z
N MET A 1 17.53 23.85 17.89
CA MET A 1 17.22 23.14 16.64
C MET A 1 15.79 23.51 16.30
N ASN A 2 15.53 24.10 15.14
CA ASN A 2 14.15 24.26 14.71
C ASN A 2 13.65 22.90 14.20
N VAL A 3 12.45 22.50 14.59
CA VAL A 3 11.83 21.25 14.15
C VAL A 3 11.59 21.25 12.64
N ASP A 4 11.34 22.43 12.06
CA ASP A 4 11.09 22.60 10.64
C ASP A 4 12.32 22.26 9.78
N ASP A 5 13.54 22.49 10.30
CA ASP A 5 14.80 22.19 9.61
C ASP A 5 15.07 20.68 9.48
N LEU A 6 14.25 19.85 10.12
CA LEU A 6 14.38 18.39 10.08
C LEU A 6 13.60 17.75 8.93
N TYR A 7 12.57 18.42 8.43
CA TYR A 7 11.70 17.89 7.39
C TYR A 7 12.43 17.81 6.05
N GLY A 8 12.16 16.75 5.30
CA GLY A 8 12.60 16.59 3.92
C GLY A 8 11.92 17.61 3.00
N PRO A 9 12.56 17.99 1.88
CA PRO A 9 11.95 18.91 0.92
C PRO A 9 10.66 18.30 0.34
N CYS A 10 9.65 19.13 0.13
CA CYS A 10 8.36 18.71 -0.43
C CYS A 10 8.10 19.46 -1.75
N TYR A 11 7.88 18.70 -2.82
CA TYR A 11 7.59 19.24 -4.16
C TYR A 11 6.18 18.80 -4.56
N LEU A 12 5.28 19.78 -4.65
CA LEU A 12 3.88 19.59 -5.01
C LEU A 12 3.61 20.33 -6.32
N SER A 13 2.86 19.71 -7.22
CA SER A 13 2.30 20.41 -8.38
C SER A 13 1.31 21.50 -7.96
N ASP A 14 1.19 22.56 -8.77
CA ASP A 14 0.29 23.70 -8.51
C ASP A 14 -1.20 23.30 -8.39
N SER A 15 -1.55 22.12 -8.92
CA SER A 15 -2.92 21.59 -8.91
C SER A 15 -3.24 20.73 -7.68
N VAL A 16 -2.28 20.50 -6.79
CA VAL A 16 -2.46 19.66 -5.60
C VAL A 16 -3.29 20.40 -4.56
N VAL A 17 -4.24 19.69 -3.94
CA VAL A 17 -4.98 20.17 -2.78
C VAL A 17 -4.52 19.41 -1.54
N VAL A 18 -4.11 20.15 -0.52
CA VAL A 18 -3.69 19.61 0.77
C VAL A 18 -4.67 20.06 1.86
N GLY A 19 -5.28 19.09 2.52
CA GLY A 19 -6.21 19.27 3.61
C GLY A 19 -5.53 19.73 4.90
N GLU A 20 -6.33 19.97 5.93
CA GLU A 20 -5.83 20.53 7.17
C GLU A 20 -4.93 19.53 7.93
N ARG A 21 -3.92 20.07 8.61
CA ARG A 21 -3.06 19.33 9.55
C ARG A 21 -2.33 18.14 8.91
N CYS A 22 -2.02 18.24 7.62
CA CYS A 22 -1.11 17.31 6.96
C CYS A 22 0.32 17.50 7.43
N VAL A 23 1.08 16.41 7.43
CA VAL A 23 2.51 16.40 7.76
C VAL A 23 3.25 15.77 6.59
N LEU A 24 4.09 16.55 5.91
CA LEU A 24 4.84 16.10 4.73
C LEU A 24 6.34 16.19 5.00
N GLY A 25 7.07 15.13 4.70
CA GLY A 25 8.53 15.10 4.79
C GLY A 25 9.06 14.83 6.20
N TYR A 26 8.26 14.29 7.12
CA TYR A 26 8.77 13.97 8.46
C TYR A 26 9.97 13.01 8.35
N PRO A 27 11.09 13.25 9.07
CA PRO A 27 12.32 12.50 8.93
C PRO A 27 12.30 11.17 9.67
N LYS A 28 13.06 10.18 9.17
CA LYS A 28 13.24 8.91 9.87
C LYS A 28 14.07 9.05 11.13
N GLU A 29 13.89 8.11 12.06
CA GLU A 29 14.58 8.09 13.35
C GLU A 29 16.11 8.27 13.21
N ALA A 30 16.71 7.58 12.24
CA ALA A 30 18.15 7.68 11.98
C ALA A 30 18.61 9.11 11.65
N ARG A 31 17.82 9.90 10.91
CA ARG A 31 18.11 11.32 10.62
C ARG A 31 17.94 12.18 11.87
N ILE A 32 16.90 11.94 12.66
CA ILE A 32 16.69 12.66 13.93
C ILE A 32 17.88 12.44 14.87
N ARG A 33 18.32 11.19 15.03
CA ARG A 33 19.50 10.83 15.84
C ARG A 33 20.79 11.44 15.30
N ALA A 34 20.98 11.44 13.98
CA ALA A 34 22.14 12.09 13.36
C ALA A 34 22.14 13.61 13.62
N ALA A 35 20.99 14.26 13.52
CA ALA A 35 20.84 15.69 13.77
C ALA A 35 21.13 16.05 15.24
N GLN A 36 20.71 15.23 16.21
CA GLN A 36 21.07 15.38 17.63
C GLN A 36 22.59 15.35 17.86
N GLN A 37 23.33 14.65 16.99
CA GLN A 37 24.79 14.58 17.01
C GLN A 37 25.45 15.64 16.10
N GLY A 38 24.70 16.65 15.65
CA GLY A 38 25.18 17.72 14.79
C GLY A 38 25.33 17.35 13.31
N ARG A 39 25.00 16.13 12.90
CA ARG A 39 25.08 15.66 11.51
C ARG A 39 23.76 15.94 10.79
N ARG A 40 23.72 17.00 9.98
CA ARG A 40 22.52 17.41 9.23
C ARG A 40 22.55 16.86 7.80
N SER A 41 21.38 16.51 7.29
CA SER A 41 21.16 16.22 5.88
C SER A 41 19.84 16.85 5.43
N ALA A 42 19.67 17.09 4.14
CA ALA A 42 18.42 17.66 3.60
C ALA A 42 17.23 16.68 3.67
N GLY A 43 17.49 15.37 3.76
CA GLY A 43 16.45 14.35 3.68
C GLY A 43 16.12 13.92 2.26
N ALA A 44 15.27 12.91 2.15
CA ALA A 44 14.74 12.47 0.87
C ALA A 44 13.47 13.28 0.53
N PRO A 45 13.27 13.67 -0.73
CA PRO A 45 12.14 14.52 -1.08
C PRO A 45 10.80 13.76 -0.98
N VAL A 46 9.74 14.49 -0.65
CA VAL A 46 8.36 14.08 -0.92
C VAL A 46 7.94 14.68 -2.26
N LEU A 47 7.39 13.86 -3.14
CA LEU A 47 6.91 14.26 -4.46
C LEU A 47 5.40 13.98 -4.57
N ILE A 48 4.61 15.00 -4.88
CA ILE A 48 3.15 14.86 -5.06
C ILE A 48 2.78 15.31 -6.48
N GLY A 49 2.24 14.37 -7.25
CA GLY A 49 1.88 14.54 -8.66
C GLY A 49 0.66 15.42 -8.90
N ASP A 50 0.45 15.78 -10.17
CA ASP A 50 -0.63 16.65 -10.62
C ASP A 50 -2.01 16.17 -10.14
N ARG A 51 -2.86 17.11 -9.73
CA ARG A 51 -4.26 16.91 -9.31
C ARG A 51 -4.45 15.91 -8.16
N ALA A 52 -3.38 15.49 -7.50
CA ALA A 52 -3.49 14.66 -6.32
C ALA A 52 -4.18 15.42 -5.18
N LEU A 53 -4.96 14.69 -4.37
CA LEU A 53 -5.70 15.24 -3.24
C LEU A 53 -5.22 14.56 -1.96
N LEU A 54 -4.71 15.35 -1.01
CA LEU A 54 -4.42 14.89 0.34
C LEU A 54 -5.50 15.46 1.25
N PHE A 55 -6.28 14.60 1.91
CA PHE A 55 -7.33 15.04 2.83
C PHE A 55 -6.75 15.38 4.21
N ASN A 56 -7.58 15.47 5.26
CA ASN A 56 -7.13 16.00 6.53
C ASN A 56 -6.28 14.98 7.30
N HIS A 57 -5.31 15.48 8.08
CA HIS A 57 -4.47 14.65 8.94
C HIS A 57 -3.67 13.57 8.20
N VAL A 58 -3.39 13.77 6.91
CA VAL A 58 -2.55 12.86 6.12
C VAL A 58 -1.08 13.04 6.50
N ILE A 59 -0.37 11.92 6.66
CA ILE A 59 1.07 11.92 6.91
C ILE A 59 1.78 11.26 5.74
N VAL A 60 2.71 11.98 5.12
CA VAL A 60 3.61 11.45 4.09
C VAL A 60 5.04 11.67 4.54
N ASN A 61 5.75 10.60 4.89
CA ASN A 61 7.13 10.74 5.35
C ASN A 61 8.11 10.98 4.19
N GLU A 62 9.33 11.39 4.53
CA GLU A 62 10.38 11.67 3.56
C GLU A 62 10.65 10.48 2.60
N GLY A 63 11.02 10.82 1.36
CA GLY A 63 11.33 9.85 0.31
C GLY A 63 10.11 9.28 -0.41
N THR A 64 8.90 9.60 0.04
CA THR A 64 7.66 9.05 -0.53
C THR A 64 7.16 9.87 -1.72
N THR A 65 6.72 9.17 -2.76
CA THR A 65 6.08 9.74 -3.96
C THR A 65 4.62 9.32 -4.05
N VAL A 66 3.75 10.26 -4.40
CA VAL A 66 2.34 10.04 -4.73
C VAL A 66 2.10 10.51 -6.17
N GLY A 67 1.64 9.61 -7.03
CA GLY A 67 1.36 9.88 -8.45
C GLY A 67 0.19 10.83 -8.70
N ALA A 68 -0.02 11.13 -9.98
CA ALA A 68 -1.06 12.04 -10.44
C ALA A 68 -2.46 11.46 -10.24
N ASP A 69 -3.45 12.33 -10.04
CA ASP A 69 -4.87 11.98 -9.86
C ASP A 69 -5.14 11.03 -8.67
N SER A 70 -4.14 10.82 -7.80
CA SER A 70 -4.27 9.96 -6.62
C SER A 70 -4.93 10.72 -5.46
N VAL A 71 -5.68 9.99 -4.64
CA VAL A 71 -6.36 10.53 -3.46
C VAL A 71 -5.89 9.80 -2.22
N VAL A 72 -5.43 10.56 -1.23
CA VAL A 72 -5.06 10.07 0.09
C VAL A 72 -6.09 10.62 1.09
N GLU A 73 -6.95 9.73 1.57
CA GLU A 73 -8.07 10.07 2.45
C GLU A 73 -7.64 10.39 3.90
N ASP A 74 -8.59 10.88 4.69
CA ASP A 74 -8.34 11.38 6.03
C ASP A 74 -7.60 10.38 6.93
N ARG A 75 -6.60 10.89 7.66
CA ARG A 75 -5.80 10.15 8.66
C ARG A 75 -4.98 8.99 8.08
N ALA A 76 -4.85 8.88 6.76
CA ALA A 76 -3.94 7.90 6.17
C ALA A 76 -2.47 8.28 6.42
N ARG A 77 -1.61 7.26 6.53
CA ARG A 77 -0.17 7.40 6.71
C ARG A 77 0.57 6.63 5.64
N LEU A 78 1.49 7.33 4.97
CA LEU A 78 2.48 6.75 4.07
C LEU A 78 3.84 6.77 4.75
N GLY A 79 4.46 5.59 4.84
CA GLY A 79 5.79 5.37 5.41
C GLY A 79 6.92 6.10 4.65
N TYR A 80 8.15 5.74 4.99
CA TYR A 80 9.34 6.29 4.32
C TYR A 80 9.60 5.59 2.99
N ASP A 81 10.10 6.33 2.00
CA ASP A 81 10.58 5.77 0.73
C ASP A 81 9.51 4.94 -0.04
N CYS A 82 8.22 5.27 0.11
CA CYS A 82 7.13 4.60 -0.58
C CYS A 82 6.92 5.16 -1.99
N VAL A 83 6.38 4.33 -2.88
CA VAL A 83 5.99 4.74 -4.23
C VAL A 83 4.52 4.38 -4.43
N VAL A 84 3.69 5.40 -4.62
CA VAL A 84 2.28 5.26 -4.98
C VAL A 84 2.11 5.76 -6.41
N GLY A 85 1.60 4.90 -7.29
CA GLY A 85 1.34 5.21 -8.70
C GLY A 85 0.24 6.26 -8.93
N ASP A 86 -0.21 6.32 -10.19
CA ASP A 86 -1.24 7.24 -10.64
C ASP A 86 -2.65 6.67 -10.41
N ARG A 87 -3.62 7.56 -10.18
CA ARG A 87 -5.05 7.21 -10.00
C ARG A 87 -5.27 6.21 -8.86
N VAL A 88 -4.44 6.28 -7.82
CA VAL A 88 -4.52 5.43 -6.64
C VAL A 88 -5.38 6.10 -5.57
N ARG A 89 -6.25 5.31 -4.93
CA ARG A 89 -6.95 5.73 -3.72
C ARG A 89 -6.38 5.03 -2.49
N ILE A 90 -5.74 5.80 -1.62
CA ILE A 90 -5.37 5.38 -0.27
C ILE A 90 -6.51 5.78 0.67
N ALA A 91 -7.25 4.80 1.18
CA ALA A 91 -8.47 5.00 1.95
C ALA A 91 -8.19 5.47 3.40
N HIS A 92 -9.24 5.98 4.04
CA HIS A 92 -9.17 6.62 5.35
C HIS A 92 -8.54 5.72 6.40
N GLY A 93 -7.59 6.29 7.15
CA GLY A 93 -6.86 5.57 8.20
C GLY A 93 -5.97 4.42 7.69
N ALA A 94 -5.79 4.27 6.37
CA ALA A 94 -4.84 3.29 5.84
C ALA A 94 -3.42 3.58 6.34
N TYR A 95 -2.70 2.53 6.65
CA TYR A 95 -1.32 2.60 7.11
C TYR A 95 -0.44 1.84 6.12
N LEU A 96 0.40 2.55 5.40
CA LEU A 96 1.45 1.98 4.58
C LEU A 96 2.76 2.11 5.36
N GLY A 97 3.40 0.97 5.60
CA GLY A 97 4.76 0.88 6.12
C GLY A 97 5.79 1.47 5.17
N ASP A 98 7.06 1.23 5.44
CA ASP A 98 8.16 1.81 4.68
C ASP A 98 8.44 1.02 3.40
N ARG A 99 8.89 1.70 2.33
CA ARG A 99 9.30 1.08 1.05
C ARG A 99 8.18 0.31 0.35
N VAL A 100 6.92 0.59 0.68
CA VAL A 100 5.76 0.01 0.01
C VAL A 100 5.69 0.53 -1.43
N ARG A 101 5.39 -0.36 -2.37
CA ARG A 101 5.16 0.00 -3.77
C ARG A 101 3.73 -0.34 -4.16
N VAL A 102 2.97 0.67 -4.60
CA VAL A 102 1.61 0.54 -5.09
C VAL A 102 1.59 0.97 -6.55
N GLY A 103 1.14 0.08 -7.44
CA GLY A 103 0.94 0.34 -8.86
C GLY A 103 -0.22 1.29 -9.14
N ASP A 104 -0.52 1.48 -10.41
CA ASP A 104 -1.55 2.42 -10.86
C ASP A 104 -2.96 1.86 -10.62
N ASP A 105 -3.96 2.75 -10.60
CA ASP A 105 -5.38 2.37 -10.59
C ASP A 105 -5.79 1.49 -9.39
N CYS A 106 -5.05 1.60 -8.27
CA CYS A 106 -5.27 0.79 -7.09
C CYS A 106 -6.22 1.45 -6.08
N CYS A 107 -6.86 0.63 -5.25
CA CYS A 107 -7.51 1.10 -4.03
C CYS A 107 -6.98 0.34 -2.82
N VAL A 108 -6.35 1.04 -1.88
CA VAL A 108 -5.64 0.45 -0.74
C VAL A 108 -6.18 1.02 0.57
N ALA A 109 -6.58 0.14 1.48
CA ALA A 109 -7.02 0.42 2.83
C ALA A 109 -6.28 -0.50 3.81
N GLY A 110 -6.63 -0.41 5.10
CA GLY A 110 -6.09 -1.31 6.13
C GLY A 110 -4.61 -1.08 6.41
N PHE A 111 -3.89 -2.15 6.75
CA PHE A 111 -2.48 -2.11 7.10
C PHE A 111 -1.64 -2.83 6.05
N VAL A 112 -0.59 -2.17 5.55
CA VAL A 112 0.36 -2.73 4.60
C VAL A 112 1.75 -2.64 5.21
N CYS A 113 2.39 -3.77 5.47
CA CYS A 113 3.72 -3.83 6.07
C CYS A 113 4.82 -3.32 5.12
N ASP A 114 6.00 -3.10 5.70
CA ASP A 114 7.16 -2.60 4.97
C ASP A 114 7.51 -3.48 3.76
N ALA A 115 8.02 -2.84 2.71
CA ALA A 115 8.48 -3.46 1.46
C ALA A 115 7.44 -4.26 0.66
N ALA A 116 6.17 -4.28 1.08
CA ALA A 116 5.11 -4.93 0.33
C ALA A 116 4.92 -4.29 -1.05
N VAL A 117 4.51 -5.12 -2.01
CA VAL A 117 4.27 -4.71 -3.40
C VAL A 117 2.83 -5.01 -3.77
N ILE A 118 2.13 -4.02 -4.32
CA ILE A 118 0.76 -4.12 -4.84
C ILE A 118 0.82 -3.72 -6.31
N GLY A 119 0.51 -4.63 -7.22
CA GLY A 119 0.48 -4.39 -8.66
C GLY A 119 -0.77 -3.65 -9.12
N ASP A 120 -0.73 -3.13 -10.34
CA ASP A 120 -1.78 -2.27 -10.90
C ASP A 120 -3.19 -2.85 -10.82
N ARG A 121 -4.19 -1.96 -10.78
CA ARG A 121 -5.63 -2.28 -10.80
C ARG A 121 -6.05 -3.22 -9.67
N SER A 122 -5.32 -3.21 -8.55
CA SER A 122 -5.60 -4.07 -7.40
C SER A 122 -6.38 -3.35 -6.32
N THR A 123 -7.19 -4.12 -5.60
CA THR A 123 -7.93 -3.62 -4.44
C THR A 123 -7.46 -4.34 -3.18
N VAL A 124 -6.88 -3.63 -2.22
CA VAL A 124 -6.44 -4.20 -0.94
C VAL A 124 -7.21 -3.52 0.18
N MET A 125 -8.13 -4.26 0.81
CA MET A 125 -8.96 -3.82 1.93
C MET A 125 -8.66 -4.58 3.23
N GLY A 126 -7.77 -5.56 3.15
CA GLY A 126 -7.31 -6.37 4.27
C GLY A 126 -5.99 -5.86 4.84
N GLU A 127 -5.23 -6.80 5.39
CA GLU A 127 -3.91 -6.53 5.96
C GLU A 127 -2.84 -7.38 5.28
N LEU A 128 -1.74 -6.72 4.90
CA LEU A 128 -0.50 -7.35 4.45
C LEU A 128 0.49 -7.24 5.59
N VAL A 129 0.93 -8.38 6.14
CA VAL A 129 1.78 -8.43 7.33
C VAL A 129 3.00 -9.29 7.12
N HIS A 130 4.11 -8.96 7.80
CA HIS A 130 5.24 -9.86 7.92
C HIS A 130 4.89 -11.10 8.75
N GLU A 131 5.67 -12.17 8.56
CA GLU A 131 5.46 -13.44 9.27
C GLU A 131 5.96 -13.39 10.71
N TYR A 132 6.98 -12.57 11.01
CA TYR A 132 7.65 -12.51 12.31
C TYR A 132 8.10 -13.90 12.80
N SER A 133 8.74 -14.67 11.91
CA SER A 133 9.13 -16.05 12.18
C SER A 133 10.35 -16.19 13.08
N ARG A 134 11.10 -15.10 13.29
CA ARG A 134 12.33 -15.06 14.11
C ARG A 134 12.28 -13.99 15.20
N PRO A 135 11.33 -14.07 16.15
CA PRO A 135 11.17 -13.04 17.20
C PRO A 135 12.35 -12.99 18.20
N ASP A 136 13.15 -14.05 18.27
CA ASP A 136 14.34 -14.16 19.12
C ASP A 136 15.51 -13.28 18.67
N LEU A 137 15.53 -12.87 17.40
CA LEU A 137 16.57 -11.99 16.85
C LEU A 137 16.30 -10.50 17.13
N GLY A 138 15.19 -10.18 17.81
CA GLY A 138 14.76 -8.82 18.11
C GLY A 138 14.03 -8.15 16.94
N TRP A 139 13.59 -6.90 17.16
CA TRP A 139 12.85 -6.14 16.14
C TRP A 139 13.75 -5.46 15.09
N TRP A 140 15.02 -5.19 15.43
CA TRP A 140 15.91 -4.43 14.57
C TRP A 140 16.76 -5.35 13.70
N GLY A 141 16.65 -5.23 12.38
CA GLY A 141 17.55 -5.88 11.42
C GLY A 141 17.17 -7.29 10.99
N VAL A 142 15.93 -7.73 11.25
CA VAL A 142 15.40 -8.97 10.69
C VAL A 142 14.79 -8.65 9.33
N ASP A 143 15.48 -9.05 8.26
CA ASP A 143 14.93 -8.98 6.90
C ASP A 143 13.93 -10.12 6.72
N GLU A 144 12.66 -9.78 6.53
CA GLU A 144 11.59 -10.72 6.26
C GLU A 144 10.95 -10.38 4.92
N SER A 145 10.65 -11.40 4.13
CA SER A 145 9.94 -11.20 2.87
C SER A 145 8.56 -10.61 3.14
N ALA A 146 8.21 -9.58 2.38
CA ALA A 146 6.91 -8.93 2.44
C ALA A 146 5.93 -9.56 1.43
N PRO A 147 4.62 -9.45 1.66
CA PRO A 147 3.62 -9.88 0.71
C PRO A 147 3.75 -9.18 -0.64
N VAL A 148 3.48 -9.93 -1.72
CA VAL A 148 3.36 -9.40 -3.08
C VAL A 148 1.97 -9.69 -3.59
N VAL A 149 1.20 -8.65 -3.89
CA VAL A 149 -0.09 -8.73 -4.56
C VAL A 149 0.14 -8.37 -6.02
N GLU A 150 -0.02 -9.32 -6.93
CA GLU A 150 0.09 -9.05 -8.37
C GLU A 150 -1.12 -8.26 -8.90
N SER A 151 -1.06 -7.87 -10.16
CA SER A 151 -2.06 -6.99 -10.78
C SER A 151 -3.44 -7.63 -10.87
N ASP A 152 -4.45 -6.77 -10.90
CA ASP A 152 -5.86 -7.15 -11.01
C ASP A 152 -6.31 -8.09 -9.88
N ALA A 153 -5.66 -8.06 -8.70
CA ALA A 153 -6.00 -8.91 -7.56
C ALA A 153 -6.79 -8.14 -6.49
N VAL A 154 -7.57 -8.89 -5.70
CA VAL A 154 -8.38 -8.34 -4.62
C VAL A 154 -8.03 -9.01 -3.30
N VAL A 155 -7.72 -8.22 -2.29
CA VAL A 155 -7.65 -8.63 -0.88
C VAL A 155 -8.85 -8.02 -0.16
N GLY A 156 -9.82 -8.85 0.20
CA GLY A 156 -11.08 -8.42 0.79
C GLY A 156 -10.94 -7.86 2.21
N PHE A 157 -11.98 -7.16 2.66
CA PHE A 157 -12.04 -6.55 3.98
C PHE A 157 -11.72 -7.53 5.11
N GLY A 158 -10.80 -7.17 5.99
CA GLY A 158 -10.39 -7.97 7.14
C GLY A 158 -9.69 -9.29 6.79
N ALA A 159 -9.37 -9.55 5.52
CA ALA A 159 -8.47 -10.63 5.16
C ALA A 159 -7.04 -10.32 5.64
N ARG A 160 -6.23 -11.35 5.88
CA ARG A 160 -4.83 -11.21 6.29
C ARG A 160 -3.92 -12.06 5.41
N VAL A 161 -2.95 -11.43 4.75
CA VAL A 161 -1.90 -12.09 3.98
C VAL A 161 -0.61 -12.00 4.77
N VAL A 162 0.00 -13.15 5.06
CA VAL A 162 1.09 -13.29 6.03
C VAL A 162 2.39 -13.70 5.35
N GLY A 163 3.46 -12.95 5.60
CA GLY A 163 4.82 -13.27 5.18
C GLY A 163 5.09 -13.00 3.71
N GLY A 164 6.12 -13.66 3.16
CA GLY A 164 6.56 -13.52 1.76
C GLY A 164 5.60 -14.11 0.71
N VAL A 165 4.31 -14.19 1.02
CA VAL A 165 3.28 -14.78 0.18
C VAL A 165 3.04 -13.93 -1.07
N ARG A 166 2.93 -14.61 -2.20
CA ARG A 166 2.52 -14.03 -3.47
C ARG A 166 1.06 -14.34 -3.77
N ILE A 167 0.28 -13.30 -4.02
CA ILE A 167 -1.08 -13.39 -4.53
C ILE A 167 -1.04 -13.18 -6.03
N GLY A 168 -1.26 -14.26 -6.79
CA GLY A 168 -1.23 -14.24 -8.24
C GLY A 168 -2.32 -13.35 -8.83
N SER A 169 -2.08 -12.88 -10.05
CA SER A 169 -2.97 -11.97 -10.76
C SER A 169 -4.40 -12.51 -10.85
N ARG A 170 -5.40 -11.61 -10.96
CA ARG A 170 -6.82 -12.00 -11.06
C ARG A 170 -7.28 -12.96 -9.94
N SER A 171 -6.72 -12.83 -8.74
CA SER A 171 -7.14 -13.62 -7.58
C SER A 171 -7.98 -12.79 -6.62
N TYR A 172 -8.91 -13.44 -5.93
CA TYR A 172 -9.81 -12.84 -4.96
C TYR A 172 -9.65 -13.50 -3.59
N ILE A 173 -9.05 -12.79 -2.64
CA ILE A 173 -8.98 -13.22 -1.24
C ILE A 173 -10.23 -12.71 -0.55
N ALA A 174 -11.09 -13.63 -0.11
CA ALA A 174 -12.37 -13.28 0.50
C ALA A 174 -12.21 -12.56 1.83
N ALA A 175 -13.23 -11.77 2.18
CA ALA A 175 -13.27 -11.07 3.45
C ALA A 175 -13.05 -12.03 4.64
N GLY A 176 -12.18 -11.63 5.57
CA GLY A 176 -11.81 -12.43 6.74
C GLY A 176 -10.94 -13.66 6.46
N ALA A 177 -10.52 -13.92 5.22
CA ALA A 177 -9.64 -15.05 4.92
C ALA A 177 -8.21 -14.82 5.45
N ILE A 178 -7.54 -15.90 5.85
CA ILE A 178 -6.13 -15.90 6.24
C ILE A 178 -5.35 -16.66 5.18
N VAL A 179 -4.37 -15.98 4.59
CA VAL A 179 -3.51 -16.52 3.54
C VAL A 179 -2.07 -16.53 4.04
N SER A 180 -1.48 -17.71 4.09
CA SER A 180 -0.10 -17.94 4.53
C SER A 180 0.69 -18.81 3.56
N ARG A 181 0.18 -18.98 2.34
CA ARG A 181 0.80 -19.71 1.24
C ARG A 181 0.52 -18.96 -0.06
N ASP A 182 1.43 -19.10 -1.02
CA ASP A 182 1.25 -18.53 -2.36
C ASP A 182 -0.09 -18.93 -2.97
N VAL A 183 -0.73 -17.96 -3.60
CA VAL A 183 -2.00 -18.12 -4.30
C VAL A 183 -1.69 -18.05 -5.79
N PRO A 184 -1.89 -19.14 -6.55
CA PRO A 184 -1.77 -19.11 -8.00
C PRO A 184 -2.69 -18.06 -8.64
N GLU A 185 -2.42 -17.70 -9.89
CA GLU A 185 -3.32 -16.86 -10.68
C GLU A 185 -4.74 -17.44 -10.71
N GLY A 186 -5.74 -16.56 -10.70
CA GLY A 186 -7.12 -16.96 -10.96
C GLY A 186 -7.74 -17.82 -9.85
N GLN A 187 -7.48 -17.48 -8.58
CA GLN A 187 -8.05 -18.19 -7.43
C GLN A 187 -9.04 -17.33 -6.66
N VAL A 188 -10.06 -17.97 -6.10
CA VAL A 188 -10.83 -17.44 -4.97
C VAL A 188 -10.35 -18.15 -3.71
N VAL A 189 -9.85 -17.39 -2.73
CA VAL A 189 -9.37 -17.92 -1.46
C VAL A 189 -10.32 -17.55 -0.33
N THR A 190 -10.79 -18.54 0.41
CA THR A 190 -11.70 -18.35 1.56
C THR A 190 -11.12 -19.00 2.81
N GLY A 191 -11.69 -18.69 3.99
CA GLY A 191 -11.27 -19.31 5.25
C GLY A 191 -9.76 -19.20 5.50
N VAL A 192 -9.11 -20.32 5.81
CA VAL A 192 -7.65 -20.37 5.96
C VAL A 192 -7.06 -21.19 4.80
N ASN A 193 -6.47 -20.50 3.82
CA ASN A 193 -5.91 -21.10 2.60
C ASN A 193 -6.85 -22.12 1.92
N ILE A 194 -8.15 -21.83 1.77
CA ILE A 194 -9.06 -22.66 0.97
C ILE A 194 -9.11 -22.07 -0.44
N HIS A 195 -8.38 -22.68 -1.36
CA HIS A 195 -8.24 -22.22 -2.75
C HIS A 195 -9.29 -22.88 -3.64
N VAL A 196 -10.00 -22.06 -4.42
CA VAL A 196 -10.95 -22.50 -5.44
C VAL A 196 -10.59 -21.80 -6.75
N PRO A 197 -10.22 -22.53 -7.82
CA PRO A 197 -10.02 -21.91 -9.12
C PRO A 197 -11.25 -21.13 -9.59
N LEU A 198 -11.07 -19.97 -10.20
CA LEU A 198 -12.19 -19.10 -10.62
C LEU A 198 -13.19 -19.82 -11.52
N GLU A 199 -12.75 -20.76 -12.36
CA GLU A 199 -13.61 -21.58 -13.20
C GLU A 199 -14.54 -22.52 -12.44
N ASN A 200 -14.18 -22.86 -11.21
CA ASN A 200 -14.96 -23.72 -10.33
C ASN A 200 -15.76 -22.91 -9.29
N TRP A 201 -15.65 -21.58 -9.30
CA TRP A 201 -16.38 -20.73 -8.37
C TRP A 201 -17.87 -20.68 -8.72
N THR A 202 -18.73 -21.09 -7.78
CA THR A 202 -20.19 -21.17 -7.96
C THR A 202 -20.95 -20.00 -7.32
N GLY A 203 -20.27 -19.13 -6.56
CA GLY A 203 -20.93 -18.03 -5.85
C GLY A 203 -21.28 -16.85 -6.76
N GLU A 204 -22.52 -16.38 -6.70
CA GLU A 204 -23.01 -15.30 -7.59
C GLU A 204 -22.30 -13.95 -7.37
N ARG A 205 -21.82 -13.67 -6.15
CA ARG A 205 -21.23 -12.37 -5.78
C ARG A 205 -20.01 -11.98 -6.62
N LEU A 206 -19.21 -12.95 -7.06
CA LEU A 206 -18.01 -12.70 -7.87
C LEU A 206 -18.28 -12.87 -9.38
N SER A 207 -19.48 -13.27 -9.79
CA SER A 207 -19.78 -13.59 -11.19
C SER A 207 -19.52 -12.44 -12.16
N THR A 208 -19.80 -11.20 -11.75
CA THR A 208 -19.51 -10.01 -12.57
C THR A 208 -18.02 -9.73 -12.65
N LEU A 209 -17.29 -9.77 -11.53
CA LEU A 209 -15.83 -9.60 -11.51
C LEU A 209 -15.12 -10.65 -12.37
N ILE A 210 -15.52 -11.92 -12.22
CA ILE A 210 -14.99 -13.04 -13.02
C ILE A 210 -15.24 -12.82 -14.51
N ARG A 211 -16.42 -12.29 -14.88
CA ARG A 211 -16.72 -11.92 -16.29
C ARG A 211 -15.81 -10.82 -16.79
N VAL A 212 -15.53 -9.78 -15.99
CA VAL A 212 -14.59 -8.71 -16.33
C VAL A 212 -13.18 -9.28 -16.56
N TRP A 213 -12.67 -10.08 -15.63
CA TRP A 213 -11.33 -10.69 -15.76
C TRP A 213 -11.18 -11.65 -16.94
N ARG A 214 -12.29 -12.21 -17.45
CA ARG A 214 -12.30 -13.04 -18.67
C ARG A 214 -12.50 -12.25 -19.96
N SER A 215 -12.89 -10.98 -19.86
CA SER A 215 -13.15 -10.15 -21.02
C SER A 215 -11.82 -9.65 -21.61
N PRO A 216 -11.62 -9.74 -22.93
CA PRO A 216 -10.35 -9.34 -23.57
C PRO A 216 -10.10 -7.82 -23.60
N THR A 217 -11.04 -7.01 -23.12
CA THR A 217 -10.97 -5.54 -23.14
C THR A 217 -11.10 -5.01 -21.71
N PRO A 218 -10.20 -4.12 -21.25
CA PRO A 218 -10.40 -3.44 -19.97
C PRO A 218 -11.74 -2.68 -19.99
N PRO A 219 -12.51 -2.67 -18.89
CA PRO A 219 -13.68 -1.81 -18.80
C PRO A 219 -13.24 -0.35 -18.99
N GLU A 220 -13.94 0.40 -19.84
CA GLU A 220 -13.69 1.83 -20.00
C GLU A 220 -13.80 2.52 -18.64
N SER A 221 -12.79 3.31 -18.28
CA SER A 221 -12.82 4.14 -17.07
C SER A 221 -13.89 5.22 -17.25
N THR A 222 -15.04 5.07 -16.59
CA THR A 222 -16.06 6.10 -16.44
C THR A 222 -15.69 7.11 -15.36
#